data_AF-A0A839HHH7-F1
#
_entry.id   AF-A0A839HHH7-F1
#
_cell.length_a   1.000
_cell.length_b   1.000
_cell.length_c   1.000
_cell.angle_alpha   90.00
_cell.angle_beta   90.00
_cell.angle_gamma   90.00
#
_symmetry.space_group_name_H-M   'P 1'
#
loop_
_entity.id
_entity.type
_entity.pdbx_description
1 polymer ?
#
loop_
_entity_poly.entity_id
_entity_poly.type
_entity_poly.pdbx_seq_one_letter_code
_entity_poly.pdbx_strand_id
1 'polypeptide(L)'
;MSEGRQYFVLGIEADAYRILNDSGNPYLYEPALFDVIDNREANDWITEFGEEGERYAYPPLLNVSGFFEDYFDRKPEQISIFWSVVNQHLARAA
;
A
#
# COMPACT_ATOMS: atom_id res chain seq x y z
N MET A 1 -11.09 7.00 -7.25
CA MET A 1 -11.84 6.02 -6.46
C MET A 1 -13.29 6.17 -6.85
N SER A 2 -13.94 5.05 -7.14
CA SER A 2 -15.33 4.99 -7.55
C SER A 2 -16.11 4.26 -6.45
N GLU A 3 -17.25 4.80 -6.05
CA GLU A 3 -18.11 4.18 -5.04
C GLU A 3 -18.57 2.77 -5.44
N GLY A 4 -18.74 1.89 -4.44
CA GLY A 4 -19.17 0.51 -4.65
C GLY A 4 -18.11 -0.43 -5.23
N ARG A 5 -16.89 0.05 -5.50
CA ARG A 5 -15.76 -0.79 -5.90
C ARG A 5 -14.98 -1.31 -4.70
N GLN A 6 -14.43 -2.51 -4.87
CA GLN A 6 -13.49 -3.10 -3.93
C GLN A 6 -12.07 -2.75 -4.34
N TYR A 7 -11.23 -2.51 -3.34
CA TYR A 7 -9.85 -2.15 -3.52
C TYR A 7 -8.98 -2.96 -2.57
N PHE A 8 -7.76 -3.28 -3.01
CA PHE A 8 -6.76 -3.93 -2.18
C PHE A 8 -5.90 -2.87 -1.50
N VAL A 9 -5.67 -3.05 -0.20
CA VAL A 9 -4.70 -2.26 0.56
C VAL A 9 -3.30 -2.81 0.27
N LEU A 10 -2.42 -1.96 -0.24
CA LEU A 10 -1.02 -2.29 -0.54
C LEU A 10 -0.08 -2.07 0.64
N GLY A 11 -0.54 -1.29 1.62
CA GLY A 11 0.13 -1.05 2.89
C GLY A 11 -0.60 0.00 3.73
N ILE A 12 -0.10 0.22 4.93
CA ILE A 12 -0.59 1.20 5.91
C ILE A 12 0.54 2.21 6.16
N GLU A 13 0.23 3.49 6.07
CA GLU A 13 1.16 4.61 6.32
C GLU A 13 0.53 5.57 7.31
N ALA A 14 1.10 5.68 8.51
CA ALA A 14 0.55 6.55 9.55
C ALA A 14 -0.98 6.35 9.70
N ASP A 15 -1.40 5.08 9.82
CA ASP A 15 -2.79 4.63 9.87
C ASP A 15 -3.64 4.81 8.60
N ALA A 16 -3.15 5.49 7.56
CA ALA A 16 -3.83 5.63 6.28
C ALA A 16 -3.59 4.41 5.37
N TYR A 17 -4.57 4.06 4.54
CA TYR A 17 -4.42 2.97 3.58
C TYR A 17 -3.77 3.45 2.29
N ARG A 18 -2.69 2.78 1.87
CA ARG A 18 -2.16 2.94 0.53
C ARG A 18 -2.89 2.03 -0.44
N ILE A 19 -3.55 2.62 -1.42
CA ILE A 19 -4.42 1.91 -2.36
C ILE A 19 -4.07 2.31 -3.78
N LEU A 20 -4.03 1.33 -4.69
CA LEU A 20 -3.97 1.57 -6.12
C LEU A 20 -5.32 2.08 -6.62
N ASN A 21 -5.40 3.36 -6.98
CA ASN A 21 -6.66 3.95 -7.41
C ASN A 21 -7.03 3.55 -8.86
N ASP A 22 -8.20 4.03 -9.32
CA ASP A 22 -8.72 3.71 -10.67
C ASP A 22 -7.78 4.17 -11.81
N SER A 23 -6.83 5.06 -11.54
CA SER A 23 -5.82 5.54 -12.49
C SER A 23 -4.47 4.81 -12.35
N GLY A 24 -4.38 3.79 -11.51
CA GLY A 24 -3.14 3.04 -11.29
C GLY A 24 -2.11 3.75 -10.41
N ASN A 25 -2.52 4.71 -9.56
CA ASN A 25 -1.62 5.44 -8.68
C ASN A 25 -1.80 5.00 -7.20
N PRO A 26 -0.71 4.72 -6.46
CA PRO A 26 -0.75 4.27 -5.07
C PRO A 26 -0.81 5.43 -4.07
N TYR A 27 -2.00 6.00 -3.90
CA TYR A 27 -2.22 7.12 -2.96
C TYR A 27 -2.69 6.65 -1.60
N LEU A 28 -2.54 7.55 -0.62
CA LEU A 28 -3.08 7.38 0.73
C LEU A 28 -4.53 7.82 0.80
N TYR A 29 -5.32 7.03 1.51
CA TYR A 29 -6.72 7.30 1.78
C TYR A 29 -7.02 7.06 3.26
N GLU A 30 -7.88 7.89 3.83
CA GLU A 30 -8.33 7.71 5.22
C GLU A 30 -9.16 6.42 5.34
N PRO A 31 -8.94 5.60 6.38
CA PRO A 31 -9.70 4.36 6.58
C PRO A 31 -11.20 4.56 6.66
N ALA A 32 -11.65 5.72 7.16
CA ALA A 32 -13.06 6.08 7.31
C ALA A 32 -13.84 6.15 5.97
N LEU A 33 -13.14 6.14 4.83
CA LEU A 33 -13.75 6.12 3.49
C LEU A 33 -14.17 4.72 3.04
N PHE A 34 -13.85 3.67 3.80
CA PHE A 34 -14.02 2.28 3.38
C PHE A 34 -14.64 1.41 4.45
N ASP A 35 -15.43 0.43 3.99
CA ASP A 35 -15.80 -0.73 4.78
C ASP A 35 -14.77 -1.85 4.54
N VAL A 36 -14.14 -2.34 5.62
CA VAL A 36 -13.21 -3.48 5.54
C VAL A 36 -14.02 -4.78 5.44
N ILE A 37 -14.00 -5.38 4.26
CA ILE A 37 -14.69 -6.66 3.98
C ILE A 37 -13.78 -7.90 4.15
N ASP A 38 -12.47 -7.69 4.15
CA ASP A 38 -11.44 -8.71 4.41
C ASP A 38 -10.27 -8.05 5.16
N ASN A 39 -9.97 -8.54 6.35
CA ASN A 39 -8.94 -7.98 7.23
C ASN A 39 -7.63 -8.79 7.23
N ARG A 40 -7.48 -9.75 6.31
CA ARG A 40 -6.28 -10.56 6.21
C ARG A 40 -5.16 -9.74 5.59
N GLU A 41 -4.08 -9.56 6.35
CA GLU A 41 -2.84 -8.98 5.86
C GLU A 41 -1.94 -10.07 5.26
N ALA A 42 -1.05 -9.69 4.34
CA ALA A 42 -0.09 -10.64 3.80
C ALA A 42 0.98 -10.97 4.86
N ASN A 43 1.31 -12.26 5.00
CA ASN A 43 2.23 -12.76 6.02
C ASN A 43 3.65 -12.19 5.91
N ASP A 44 4.02 -11.62 4.78
CA ASP A 44 5.31 -11.01 4.53
C ASP A 44 5.38 -9.54 4.91
N TRP A 45 4.28 -8.92 5.35
CA TRP A 45 4.30 -7.53 5.80
C TRP A 45 5.06 -7.38 7.12
N ILE A 46 5.87 -6.35 7.19
CA ILE A 46 6.49 -5.88 8.44
C ILE A 46 5.66 -4.72 8.97
N THR A 47 5.52 -4.66 10.30
CA THR A 47 4.81 -3.56 10.98
C THR A 47 5.78 -2.82 11.89
N GLU A 48 5.77 -1.51 11.78
CA GLU A 48 6.49 -0.56 12.61
C GLU A 48 5.49 0.44 13.20
N PHE A 49 5.84 1.04 14.34
CA PHE A 49 5.02 2.06 14.99
C PHE A 49 5.83 3.34 15.11
N GLY A 50 5.21 4.45 14.73
CA GLY A 50 5.80 5.78 14.89
C GLY A 50 5.75 6.29 16.33
N GLU A 51 6.20 7.53 16.52
CA GLU A 51 6.37 8.11 17.86
C GLU A 51 5.03 8.36 18.56
N GLU A 52 3.95 8.60 17.81
CA GLU A 52 2.59 8.81 18.32
C GLU A 52 1.76 7.51 18.32
N GLY A 53 2.40 6.38 18.01
CA GLY A 53 1.76 5.06 17.94
C GLY A 53 1.06 4.77 16.61
N GLU A 54 1.24 5.64 15.62
CA GLU A 54 0.73 5.47 14.27
C GLU A 54 1.37 4.24 13.60
N ARG A 55 0.55 3.46 12.89
CA ARG A 55 0.97 2.20 12.31
C ARG A 55 1.54 2.40 10.91
N TYR A 56 2.70 1.80 10.67
CA TYR A 56 3.28 1.59 9.34
C TYR A 56 3.35 0.10 9.06
N ALA A 57 2.72 -0.38 7.98
CA ALA A 57 2.73 -1.79 7.64
C ALA A 57 2.82 -2.00 6.13
N TYR A 58 3.89 -2.66 5.68
CA TYR A 58 4.18 -2.81 4.25
C TYR A 58 4.94 -4.11 3.97
N PRO A 59 4.91 -4.61 2.72
CA PRO A 59 5.95 -5.49 2.23
C PRO A 59 7.35 -4.86 2.46
N PRO A 60 8.37 -5.62 2.88
CA PRO A 60 9.68 -5.09 3.25
C PRO A 60 10.34 -4.23 2.17
N LEU A 61 10.11 -4.56 0.90
CA LEU A 61 10.66 -3.82 -0.24
C LEU A 61 9.99 -2.45 -0.45
N LEU A 62 8.78 -2.25 0.08
CA LEU A 62 8.05 -0.98 0.03
C LEU A 62 8.21 -0.17 1.32
N ASN A 63 8.64 -0.80 2.43
CA ASN A 63 8.90 -0.15 3.71
C ASN A 63 10.30 0.49 3.79
N VAL A 64 10.75 1.11 2.69
CA VAL A 64 12.05 1.81 2.65
C VAL A 64 11.78 3.30 2.70
N SER A 65 12.44 4.01 3.62
CA SER A 65 12.34 5.46 3.72
C SER A 65 12.64 6.12 2.36
N GLY A 66 11.74 6.98 1.89
CA GLY A 66 11.89 7.65 0.59
C GLY A 66 11.39 6.84 -0.61
N PHE A 67 10.89 5.60 -0.42
CA PHE A 67 10.50 4.74 -1.53
C PHE A 67 9.40 5.35 -2.39
N PHE A 68 8.34 5.88 -1.75
CA PHE A 68 7.19 6.41 -2.48
C PHE A 68 7.49 7.77 -3.11
N GLU A 69 8.33 8.59 -2.48
CA GLU A 69 8.88 9.82 -3.06
C GLU A 69 9.61 9.50 -4.36
N ASP A 70 10.54 8.55 -4.31
CA ASP A 70 11.31 8.09 -5.47
C ASP A 70 10.42 7.44 -6.54
N TYR A 71 9.37 6.73 -6.14
CA TYR A 71 8.34 6.20 -7.03
C TYR A 71 7.59 7.33 -7.76
N PHE A 72 7.15 8.36 -7.05
CA PHE A 72 6.43 9.50 -7.64
C PHE A 72 7.34 10.37 -8.50
N ASP A 73 8.63 10.45 -8.19
CA ASP A 73 9.69 11.04 -9.02
C ASP A 73 10.03 10.17 -10.26
N ARG A 74 9.37 9.02 -10.41
CA ARG A 74 9.51 8.09 -11.54
C ARG A 74 10.92 7.49 -11.67
N LYS A 75 11.60 7.26 -10.54
CA LYS A 75 12.89 6.55 -10.57
C LYS A 75 12.66 5.10 -11.07
N PRO A 76 13.40 4.63 -12.10
CA PRO A 76 13.12 3.35 -12.75
C PRO A 76 13.16 2.13 -11.80
N GLU A 77 14.04 2.15 -10.81
CA GLU A 77 14.20 1.07 -9.84
C GLU A 77 12.95 0.93 -8.95
N GLN A 78 12.46 2.03 -8.37
CA GLN A 78 11.28 2.03 -7.50
C GLN A 78 10.01 1.69 -8.26
N ILE A 79 9.87 2.16 -9.51
CA ILE A 79 8.77 1.74 -10.41
C ILE A 79 8.81 0.22 -10.61
N SER A 80 9.97 -0.36 -10.91
CA SER A 80 10.14 -1.80 -11.13
C SER A 80 9.81 -2.61 -9.87
N ILE A 81 10.36 -2.22 -8.72
CA ILE A 81 10.11 -2.88 -7.43
C ILE A 81 8.62 -2.84 -7.09
N PHE A 82 7.99 -1.67 -7.21
CA PHE A 82 6.58 -1.49 -6.90
C PHE A 82 5.71 -2.46 -7.70
N TRP A 83 5.86 -2.48 -9.03
CA TRP A 83 5.04 -3.36 -9.87
C TRP A 83 5.36 -4.84 -9.67
N SER A 84 6.61 -5.20 -9.36
CA SER A 84 6.97 -6.58 -9.00
C SER A 84 6.20 -7.03 -7.75
N VAL A 85 6.21 -6.21 -6.69
CA VAL A 85 5.51 -6.50 -5.43
C VAL A 85 4.00 -6.54 -5.61
N VAL A 86 3.42 -5.51 -6.25
CA VAL A 86 1.96 -5.40 -6.44
C VAL A 86 1.43 -6.56 -7.29
N ASN A 87 2.10 -6.92 -8.39
CA ASN A 87 1.66 -8.03 -9.22
C ASN A 87 1.73 -9.37 -8.49
N GLN A 88 2.76 -9.59 -7.67
CA GLN A 88 2.83 -10.79 -6.83
C GLN A 88 1.71 -10.84 -5.79
N HIS A 89 1.40 -9.70 -5.16
CA HIS A 89 0.33 -9.62 -4.17
C HIS A 89 -1.05 -9.89 -4.79
N LEU A 90 -1.36 -9.23 -5.91
CA LEU A 90 -2.63 -9.44 -6.63
C LEU A 90 -2.78 -10.88 -7.15
N ALA A 91 -1.70 -11.50 -7.63
CA ALA A 91 -1.71 -12.89 -8.06
C ALA A 91 -1.96 -13.91 -6.92
N ARG A 92 -1.65 -13.54 -5.68
CA ARG A 92 -1.93 -14.38 -4.48
C ARG A 92 -3.34 -14.16 -3.91
N ALA A 93 -3.95 -13.02 -4.22
CA ALA A 93 -5.27 -12.64 -3.74
C ALA A 93 -6.42 -13.08 -4.66
N ALA A 94 -6.12 -13.50 -5.89
CA ALA A 94 -7.04 -14.06 -6.89
C ALA A 94 -7.23 -15.58 -6.73
#